data_AF-A0A7C7DIW7-F1
#
_entry.id   AF-A0A7C7DIW7-F1
#
_cell.length_a   1.000
_cell.length_b   1.000
_cell.length_c   1.000
_cell.angle_alpha   90.00
_cell.angle_beta   90.00
_cell.angle_gamma   90.00
#
_symmetry.space_group_name_H-M   'P 1'
#
loop_
_entity.id
_entity.type
_entity.pdbx_description
1 polymer ?
#
loop_
_entity_poly.entity_id
_entity_poly.type
_entity_poly.pdbx_seq_one_letter_code
_entity_poly.pdbx_strand_id
1 'polypeptide(L)' 'MVDEPRDYIPDRGDVVWLRFEPQAGHEQSGRRPALVVSPKAPTR' A
#
# COMPACT_ATOMS: atom_id res chain seq x y z
N MET A 1 -18.83 22.90 -0.34
CA MET A 1 -17.97 22.25 0.67
C MET A 1 -17.49 20.95 0.05
N VAL A 2 -16.40 21.01 -0.71
CA VAL A 2 -15.74 19.80 -1.22
C VAL A 2 -14.73 19.46 -0.13
N ASP A 3 -14.94 18.35 0.58
CA ASP A 3 -13.93 17.84 1.51
C ASP A 3 -12.63 17.66 0.72
N GLU A 4 -11.53 18.24 1.21
CA GLU A 4 -10.20 18.00 0.65
C GLU A 4 -9.90 16.50 0.68
N PRO A 5 -9.20 15.95 -0.34
CA PRO A 5 -8.87 14.54 -0.36
C PRO A 5 -7.98 14.23 0.84
N ARG A 6 -8.55 13.57 1.85
CA ARG A 6 -7.78 13.00 2.96
C ARG A 6 -6.84 11.95 2.39
N ASP A 7 -5.57 12.02 2.76
CA ASP A 7 -4.59 11.00 2.38
C ASP A 7 -5.09 9.62 2.79
N TYR A 8 -5.17 8.71 1.82
CA TYR A 8 -5.56 7.33 2.09
C TYR A 8 -4.42 6.61 2.81
N ILE A 9 -4.67 6.20 4.05
CA ILE A 9 -3.77 5.35 4.84
C ILE A 9 -4.45 3.99 5.01
N PRO A 10 -3.90 2.90 4.43
CA PRO A 10 -4.52 1.59 4.48
C PRO A 10 -4.44 0.96 5.87
N ASP A 11 -5.44 0.14 6.20
CA ASP A 11 -5.50 -0.68 7.40
C ASP A 11 -5.06 -2.13 7.11
N ARG A 12 -4.72 -2.88 8.17
CA ARG A 12 -4.40 -4.32 8.03
C ARG A 12 -5.59 -5.05 7.40
N GLY A 13 -5.31 -5.84 6.37
CA GLY A 13 -6.32 -6.61 5.64
C GLY A 13 -6.74 -5.97 4.32
N ASP A 14 -6.42 -4.70 4.11
CA ASP A 14 -6.70 -4.03 2.84
C ASP A 14 -5.84 -4.60 1.70
N VAL A 15 -6.41 -4.64 0.50
CA VAL A 15 -5.69 -4.93 -0.74
C VAL A 15 -5.41 -3.62 -1.47
N VAL A 16 -4.13 -3.32 -1.69
CA VAL A 16 -3.67 -2.10 -2.35
C VAL A 16 -2.90 -2.41 -3.62
N TRP A 17 -2.90 -1.49 -4.58
CA TRP A 17 -2.05 -1.59 -5.77
C TRP A 17 -0.67 -1.01 -5.49
N LEU A 18 0.38 -1.81 -5.70
CA LEU A 18 1.77 -1.38 -5.58
C LEU A 18 2.50 -1.54 -6.91
N ARG A 19 3.62 -0.82 -7.06
CA ARG A 19 4.57 -0.97 -8.17
C ARG A 19 5.85 -1.60 -7.61
N PHE A 20 6.17 -2.79 -8.08
CA PHE A 20 7.39 -3.52 -7.72
C PHE A 20 8.42 -3.39 -8.84
N GLU A 21 8.84 -2.15 -9.12
CA GLU A 21 9.82 -1.83 -10.16
C GLU A 21 10.75 -0.70 -9.70
N PRO A 22 12.07 -0.83 -9.90
CA PRO A 22 12.77 -2.01 -10.43
C PRO A 22 12.74 -3.20 -9.47
N GLN A 23 13.01 -4.40 -9.98
CA GLN A 23 13.13 -5.63 -9.20
C GLN A 23 14.52 -6.25 -9.39
N ALA A 24 15.03 -6.95 -8.39
CA ALA A 24 16.23 -7.76 -8.52
C ALA A 24 15.88 -9.26 -8.65
N GLY A 25 16.43 -9.94 -9.67
CA GLY A 25 16.28 -11.38 -9.84
C GLY A 25 14.82 -11.86 -9.89
N HIS A 26 14.43 -12.69 -8.92
CA HIS A 26 13.09 -13.31 -8.82
C HIS A 26 12.17 -12.64 -7.80
N GLU A 27 12.45 -11.38 -7.42
CA GLU A 27 11.53 -10.56 -6.64
C GLU A 27 10.20 -10.32 -7.40
N GLN A 28 9.19 -9.79 -6.71
CA GLN A 28 7.91 -9.45 -7.34
C GLN A 28 8.11 -8.33 -8.40
N SER A 29 7.34 -8.38 -9.50
CA SER A 29 7.46 -7.44 -10.63
C SER A 29 6.17 -6.69 -10.93
N GLY A 30 6.33 -5.45 -11.39
CA GLY A 30 5.25 -4.73 -12.07
C GLY A 30 4.20 -4.19 -11.11
N ARG A 31 3.07 -3.75 -11.68
CA ARG A 31 1.93 -3.27 -10.92
C ARG A 31 1.06 -4.43 -10.48
N ARG A 32 0.93 -4.66 -9.17
CA ARG A 32 0.22 -5.82 -8.61
C ARG A 32 -0.56 -5.48 -7.34
N PRO A 33 -1.66 -6.21 -7.06
CA PRO A 33 -2.31 -6.13 -5.76
C PRO A 33 -1.42 -6.74 -4.66
N ALA A 34 -1.41 -6.12 -3.49
CA ALA A 34 -0.68 -6.55 -2.31
C ALA A 34 -1.56 -6.43 -1.06
N LEU A 35 -1.40 -7.36 -0.12
CA LEU A 35 -2.13 -7.37 1.15
C LEU A 35 -1.36 -6.59 2.22
N VAL A 36 -2.06 -5.70 2.92
CA VAL A 36 -1.50 -4.95 4.04
C VAL A 36 -1.50 -5.83 5.29
N VAL A 37 -0.30 -6.15 5.80
CA VAL A 37 -0.13 -7.03 6.97
C VAL A 37 0.24 -6.29 8.25
N SER A 38 0.79 -5.08 8.14
CA SER A 38 1.11 -4.23 9.27
C SER A 38 -0.15 -3.53 9.81
N PRO A 39 -0.25 -3.28 11.12
CA PRO A 39 -1.28 -2.39 11.63
C PRO A 39 -1.04 -0.96 11.09
N LYS A 40 -2.09 -0.14 11.07
CA LYS A 40 -1.96 1.30 10.90
C LYS A 40 -1.02 1.85 11.97
N ALA A 41 -0.23 2.86 11.58
CA ALA A 41 0.94 3.34 12.35
C ALA A 41 0.69 3.32 13.87
N PRO A 42 1.62 2.75 14.67
CA PRO A 42 1.52 2.91 16.12
C PRO A 42 1.66 4.40 16.43
N THR A 43 0.60 5.02 16.96
CA THR A 43 0.70 6.37 17.51
C THR A 43 1.68 6.31 18.69
N ARG A 44 2.81 7.01 18.59
CA ARG A 44 3.65 7.33 19.75
C ARG A 44 3.93 8.82 19.75
#